data_AF-A0A445CCP0-F1
#
_entry.id   AF-A0A445CCP0-F1
#
_cell.length_a   1.000
_cell.length_b   1.000
_cell.length_c   1.000
_cell.angle_alpha   90.00
_cell.angle_beta   90.00
_cell.angle_gamma   90.00
#
_symmetry.space_group_name_H-M   'P 1'
#
loop_
_entity.id
_entity.type
_entity.pdbx_description
1 polymer ?
#
loop_
_entity_poly.entity_id
_entity_poly.type
_entity_poly.pdbx_seq_one_letter_code
_entity_poly.pdbx_strand_id
1 'polypeptide(L)'
;MLVNFVYPDLMANLTNSTYIKECTILAPTLKVVNNVNNHTMDFLIGDKKIYFSSDSLCIEDGNMEYELDTFTPDVLNCINCSRLHPYKLTLKQGVLVMLLSQMHDYR
;
A
#
# COMPACT_ATOMS: atom_id res chain seq x y z
N MET A 1 -20.98 5.01 -7.20
CA MET A 1 -19.63 4.47 -7.50
C MET A 1 -19.48 3.11 -6.84
N LEU A 2 -18.64 2.22 -7.39
CA LEU A 2 -18.49 0.82 -6.93
C LEU A 2 -18.27 0.68 -5.42
N VAL A 3 -17.49 1.57 -4.80
CA VAL A 3 -17.24 1.57 -3.35
C VAL A 3 -18.53 1.76 -2.54
N ASN A 4 -19.40 2.72 -2.89
CA ASN A 4 -20.68 2.93 -2.18
C ASN A 4 -21.67 1.78 -2.38
N PHE A 5 -21.55 1.05 -3.49
CA PHE A 5 -22.40 -0.12 -3.74
C PHE A 5 -21.99 -1.32 -2.89
N VAL A 6 -20.68 -1.57 -2.76
CA VAL A 6 -20.14 -2.69 -1.98
C VAL A 6 -20.10 -2.38 -0.48
N TYR A 7 -19.84 -1.12 -0.12
CA TYR A 7 -19.80 -0.64 1.26
C TYR A 7 -20.87 0.43 1.53
N PRO A 8 -22.17 0.04 1.57
CA PRO A 8 -23.22 0.95 1.99
C PRO A 8 -22.99 1.31 3.46
N ASP A 9 -22.84 2.60 3.76
CA ASP A 9 -22.55 3.12 5.11
C ASP A 9 -21.22 2.62 5.71
N LEU A 10 -20.15 2.63 4.91
CA LEU A 10 -18.79 2.26 5.34
C LEU A 10 -18.42 2.86 6.71
N MET A 11 -18.66 4.17 6.89
CA MET A 11 -18.30 4.90 8.12
C MET A 11 -19.01 4.39 9.37
N ALA A 12 -20.25 3.93 9.24
CA ALA A 12 -21.02 3.39 10.37
C ALA A 12 -20.57 1.97 10.73
N ASN A 13 -19.94 1.25 9.80
CA ASN A 13 -19.64 -0.17 9.92
C ASN A 13 -18.13 -0.50 9.98
N LEU A 14 -17.24 0.49 10.11
CA LEU A 14 -15.78 0.27 10.19
C LEU A 14 -15.35 -0.69 11.31
N THR A 15 -16.10 -0.73 12.42
CA THR A 15 -15.85 -1.61 13.57
C THR A 15 -16.62 -2.93 13.50
N ASN A 16 -17.51 -3.10 12.53
CA ASN A 16 -18.32 -4.31 12.36
C ASN A 16 -17.52 -5.36 11.57
N SER A 17 -16.89 -6.29 12.29
CA SER A 17 -16.05 -7.32 11.68
C SER A 17 -16.79 -8.18 10.65
N THR A 18 -18.07 -8.48 10.86
CA THR A 18 -18.86 -9.30 9.94
C THR A 18 -19.09 -8.57 8.61
N TYR A 19 -19.52 -7.30 8.70
CA TYR A 19 -19.72 -6.44 7.53
C TYR A 19 -18.46 -6.33 6.68
N ILE A 20 -17.31 -6.04 7.32
CA ILE A 20 -16.04 -5.87 6.61
C ILE A 20 -15.58 -7.18 5.94
N LYS A 21 -15.83 -8.34 6.56
CA LYS A 21 -15.45 -9.65 6.00
C LYS A 21 -16.28 -10.06 4.79
N GLU A 22 -17.54 -9.65 4.73
CA GLU A 22 -18.46 -10.00 3.66
C GLU A 22 -18.30 -9.11 2.41
N CYS A 23 -17.71 -7.92 2.58
CA CYS A 23 -17.52 -6.96 1.51
C CYS A 23 -16.10 -7.03 0.93
N THR A 24 -15.96 -7.49 -0.33
CA THR A 24 -14.67 -7.51 -1.05
C THR A 24 -14.82 -6.91 -2.45
N ILE A 25 -13.86 -6.06 -2.86
CA ILE A 25 -13.73 -5.57 -4.23
C ILE A 25 -12.49 -6.21 -4.86
N LEU A 26 -12.69 -7.05 -5.87
CA LEU A 26 -11.62 -7.63 -6.67
C LEU A 26 -11.45 -6.83 -7.97
N ALA A 27 -10.20 -6.61 -8.37
CA ALA A 27 -9.88 -5.94 -9.62
C ALA A 27 -8.71 -6.64 -10.33
N PRO A 28 -8.67 -6.61 -11.68
CA PRO A 28 -7.71 -7.38 -12.46
C PRO A 28 -6.27 -6.84 -12.41
N THR A 29 -6.07 -5.59 -11.97
CA THR A 29 -4.74 -4.98 -11.92
C THR A 29 -4.51 -4.23 -10.61
N LEU A 30 -3.25 -4.22 -10.15
CA LEU A 30 -2.84 -3.50 -8.94
C LEU A 30 -3.13 -1.99 -9.03
N LYS A 31 -3.02 -1.40 -10.22
CA LYS A 31 -3.35 0.01 -10.45
C LYS A 31 -4.82 0.31 -10.10
N VAL A 32 -5.74 -0.55 -10.52
CA VAL A 32 -7.17 -0.40 -10.22
C VAL A 32 -7.44 -0.64 -8.74
N VAL A 33 -6.80 -1.66 -8.13
CA VAL A 33 -6.87 -1.91 -6.69
C VAL A 33 -6.44 -0.68 -5.89
N ASN A 34 -5.30 -0.06 -6.25
CA ASN A 34 -4.80 1.14 -5.57
C ASN A 34 -5.76 2.34 -5.71
N ASN A 35 -6.38 2.52 -6.88
CA ASN A 35 -7.36 3.58 -7.07
C ASN A 35 -8.59 3.36 -6.17
N VAL A 36 -9.12 2.14 -6.14
CA VAL A 36 -10.24 1.78 -5.25
C VAL A 36 -9.87 1.99 -3.78
N ASN A 37 -8.70 1.51 -3.33
CA ASN A 37 -8.25 1.67 -1.95
C ASN A 37 -8.09 3.15 -1.55
N ASN A 38 -7.52 3.97 -2.43
CA ASN A 38 -7.38 5.41 -2.19
C ASN A 38 -8.74 6.11 -2.11
N HIS A 39 -9.65 5.77 -3.02
CA HIS A 39 -11.01 6.31 -3.00
C HIS A 39 -11.79 5.88 -1.75
N THR A 40 -11.65 4.62 -1.33
CA THR A 40 -12.21 4.12 -0.06
C THR A 40 -11.67 4.91 1.14
N MET A 41 -10.38 5.26 1.13
CA MET A 41 -9.74 6.05 2.18
C MET A 41 -10.22 7.51 2.21
N ASP A 42 -10.71 8.05 1.09
CA ASP A 42 -11.24 9.41 1.05
C ASP A 42 -12.58 9.55 1.81
N PHE A 43 -13.32 8.46 2.03
CA PHE A 43 -14.50 8.46 2.91
C PHE A 43 -14.17 8.58 4.40
N LEU A 44 -12.95 8.20 4.79
CA LEU A 44 -12.54 8.20 6.19
C LEU A 44 -12.22 9.62 6.66
N ILE A 45 -12.75 9.96 7.84
CA ILE A 45 -12.43 11.20 8.56
C ILE A 45 -11.04 11.05 9.19
N GLY A 46 -10.25 12.11 9.11
CA GLY A 46 -8.92 12.19 9.71
C GLY A 46 -7.80 12.43 8.70
N ASP A 47 -6.65 12.82 9.23
CA ASP A 47 -5.50 13.22 8.42
C ASP A 47 -4.80 12.03 7.78
N LYS A 48 -4.34 12.24 6.55
CA LYS A 48 -3.48 11.27 5.84
C LYS A 48 -2.11 11.27 6.51
N LYS A 49 -1.67 10.11 6.95
CA LYS A 49 -0.30 9.86 7.39
C LYS A 49 0.44 9.07 6.33
N ILE A 50 1.61 9.55 5.94
CA ILE A 50 2.44 8.95 4.92
C ILE A 50 3.65 8.31 5.60
N TYR A 51 3.90 7.05 5.26
CA TYR A 51 5.06 6.28 5.67
C TYR A 51 5.85 5.94 4.40
N PHE A 52 7.17 6.07 4.47
CA PHE A 52 8.07 5.65 3.41
C PHE A 52 8.76 4.36 3.82
N SER A 53 9.09 3.50 2.86
CA SER A 53 9.91 2.33 3.16
C SER A 53 11.27 2.79 3.70
N SER A 54 11.76 2.11 4.75
CA SER A 54 13.08 2.35 5.33
C SER A 54 14.21 1.70 4.51
N ASP A 55 13.95 1.32 3.26
CA ASP A 55 14.98 0.85 2.32
C ASP A 55 15.91 2.02 2.00
N SER A 56 16.76 2.42 2.96
CA SER A 56 18.07 2.93 2.61
C SER A 56 18.71 1.83 1.80
N LEU A 57 18.95 2.09 0.51
CA LEU A 57 19.87 1.27 -0.25
C LEU A 57 21.15 1.22 0.60
N CYS A 58 21.42 0.10 1.26
CA CYS A 58 22.74 -0.20 1.78
C CYS A 58 23.61 -0.36 0.54
N ILE A 59 24.07 0.77 0.01
CA ILE A 59 25.20 0.81 -0.89
C ILE A 59 26.36 0.47 0.03
N GLU A 60 26.70 -0.82 0.12
CA GLU A 60 27.98 -1.23 0.67
C GLU A 60 29.04 -0.44 -0.11
N ASP A 61 29.83 0.31 0.65
CA ASP A 61 30.81 1.29 0.19
C ASP A 61 31.86 0.59 -0.68
N GLY A 62 31.58 0.51 -1.98
CA GLY A 62 32.23 -0.44 -2.87
C GLY A 62 31.83 -0.27 -4.33
N ASN A 63 32.01 0.94 -4.86
CA ASN A 63 32.23 1.17 -6.30
C ASN A 63 31.04 0.91 -7.25
N MET A 64 29.92 1.62 -7.06
CA MET A 64 28.80 1.68 -8.05
C MET A 64 28.34 3.10 -8.40
N GLU A 65 29.15 4.13 -8.13
CA GLU A 65 28.79 5.52 -8.46
C GLU A 65 28.57 5.75 -9.98
N TYR A 66 29.18 4.92 -10.83
CA TYR A 66 29.04 4.99 -12.29
C TYR A 66 27.88 4.16 -12.85
N GLU A 67 27.31 3.21 -12.10
CA GLU A 67 26.17 2.42 -12.57
C GLU A 67 24.82 3.08 -12.23
N LEU A 68 24.78 3.92 -11.18
CA LEU A 68 23.55 4.59 -10.75
C LEU A 68 23.01 5.58 -11.80
N ASP A 69 23.90 6.21 -12.57
CA ASP A 69 23.54 7.14 -13.67
C ASP A 69 22.96 6.41 -14.89
N THR A 70 23.07 5.08 -14.95
CA THR A 70 22.55 4.25 -16.05
C THR A 70 21.14 3.73 -15.77
N PHE A 71 20.69 3.74 -14.51
CA PHE A 71 19.38 3.21 -14.15
C PHE A 71 18.30 4.30 -14.24
N THR A 72 17.54 4.26 -15.32
CA THR A 72 16.34 5.10 -15.44
C THR A 72 15.31 4.74 -14.36
N PRO A 73 14.43 5.68 -13.98
CA PRO A 73 13.36 5.44 -13.01
C PRO A 73 12.48 4.22 -13.35
N ASP A 74 12.37 3.91 -14.65
CA ASP A 74 11.63 2.76 -15.16
C ASP A 74 12.33 1.42 -14.85
N VAL A 75 13.68 1.38 -14.86
CA VAL A 75 14.44 0.20 -14.47
C VAL A 75 14.36 -0.04 -12.96
N LEU A 76 14.44 1.03 -12.16
CA LEU A 76 14.26 0.95 -10.71
C LEU A 76 12.84 0.50 -10.33
N ASN A 77 11.82 0.91 -11.09
CA ASN A 77 10.46 0.41 -10.94
C ASN A 77 10.29 -1.06 -11.36
N CYS A 78 11.06 -1.55 -12.34
CA CYS A 78 11.08 -2.96 -12.72
C CYS A 78 11.80 -3.85 -11.68
N ILE A 79 12.87 -3.36 -11.05
CA ILE A 79 13.55 -4.07 -9.95
C ILE A 79 12.65 -4.14 -8.70
N ASN A 80 11.69 -3.21 -8.57
CA ASN A 80 10.64 -3.21 -7.56
C ASN A 80 9.56 -4.30 -7.79
N CYS A 81 9.59 -5.01 -8.92
CA CYS A 81 8.70 -6.13 -9.19
C CYS A 81 9.31 -7.45 -8.69
N SER A 82 9.08 -7.77 -7.40
CA SER A 82 8.66 -9.13 -6.99
C SER A 82 8.58 -9.31 -5.47
N ARG A 83 9.18 -8.44 -4.64
CA ARG A 83 9.33 -8.74 -3.19
C ARG A 83 9.30 -7.55 -2.22
N LEU A 84 9.15 -6.30 -2.67
CA LEU A 84 9.24 -5.14 -1.75
C LEU A 84 7.88 -4.55 -1.40
N HIS A 85 7.77 -4.22 -0.12
CA HIS A 85 6.69 -3.42 0.46
C HIS A 85 6.54 -2.09 -0.31
N PRO A 86 5.33 -1.52 -0.39
CA PRO A 86 5.14 -0.27 -1.11
C PRO A 86 6.10 0.80 -0.59
N TYR A 87 6.91 1.38 -1.48
CA TYR A 87 7.84 2.50 -1.20
C TYR A 87 7.18 3.63 -0.40
N LYS A 88 5.87 3.78 -0.57
CA LYS A 88 5.03 4.73 0.12
C LYS A 88 3.72 4.06 0.56
N LEU A 89 3.46 4.09 1.87
CA LEU A 89 2.20 3.67 2.47
C LEU A 89 1.46 4.89 3.01
N THR A 90 0.24 5.15 2.53
CA THR A 90 -0.61 6.23 3.03
C THR A 90 -1.74 5.61 3.85
N LEU A 91 -1.98 6.13 5.06
CA LEU A 91 -2.99 5.61 5.99
C LEU A 91 -3.82 6.75 6.58
N LYS A 92 -5.04 6.44 7.01
CA LYS A 92 -5.89 7.29 7.85
C LYS A 92 -6.38 6.49 9.05
N GLN A 93 -6.81 7.19 10.10
CA GLN A 93 -7.48 6.54 11.22
C GLN A 93 -8.75 5.81 10.72
N GLY A 94 -8.94 4.56 11.16
CA GLY A 94 -10.08 3.73 10.78
C GLY A 94 -9.95 3.04 9.42
N VAL A 95 -8.81 3.15 8.71
CA VAL A 95 -8.62 2.44 7.44
C VAL A 95 -8.40 0.95 7.66
N LEU A 96 -8.98 0.14 6.78
CA LEU A 96 -8.73 -1.29 6.72
C LEU A 96 -7.35 -1.56 6.14
N VAL A 97 -6.59 -2.43 6.80
CA VAL A 97 -5.26 -2.85 6.37
C VAL A 97 -5.20 -4.36 6.22
N MET A 98 -4.47 -4.83 5.21
CA MET A 98 -4.14 -6.23 5.04
C MET A 98 -2.67 -6.42 5.34
N LEU A 99 -2.35 -7.40 6.19
CA LEU A 99 -0.97 -7.77 6.46
C LEU A 99 -0.45 -8.61 5.29
N LEU A 100 0.64 -8.16 4.65
CA LEU A 100 1.23 -8.83 3.48
C LEU A 100 2.43 -9.72 3.82
N SER A 101 3.03 -9.56 5.01
CA SER A 101 4.14 -10.39 5.49
C SER A 101 4.04 -10.59 7.01
N GLN A 102 4.53 -11.73 7.49
CA GLN A 102 4.67 -11.97 8.92
C GLN A 102 5.91 -11.24 9.44
N MET A 103 5.80 -10.64 10.62
CA MET A 103 6.95 -10.11 11.34
C MET A 103 7.75 -11.31 11.88
N HIS A 104 8.94 -11.57 11.34
CA HIS A 104 9.86 -12.53 11.95
C HIS A 104 10.53 -11.86 13.15
N ASP A 105 10.31 -12.44 14.34
CA ASP A 105 10.97 -12.05 15.59
C ASP A 105 12.45 -12.49 15.51
N TYR A 106 13.36 -11.55 15.33
CA TYR A 106 14.79 -11.80 15.53
C TYR A 106 15.06 -11.76 17.04
N ARG A 107 14.91 -12.92 17.69
CA ARG A 107 15.50 -13.20 19.00
C ARG A 107 16.89 -13.80 18.85
#